data_AF-A0A6A4WP50-F1
#
_entry.id   AF-A0A6A4WP50-F1
#
_cell.length_a   1.000
_cell.length_b   1.000
_cell.length_c   1.000
_cell.angle_alpha   90.00
_cell.angle_beta   90.00
_cell.angle_gamma   90.00
#
_symmetry.space_group_name_H-M   'P 1'
#
loop_
_entity.id
_entity.type
_entity.pdbx_description
1 polymer ?
#
loop_
_entity_poly.entity_id
_entity_poly.type
_entity_poly.pdbx_seq_one_letter_code
_entity_poly.pdbx_strand_id
1 'polypeptide(L)'
;MPCSVQLKTYSEEPIAVLGQVEVDIDYAGQSARLPLVVVDGSGPCLFGRNWLEYISVRSQSLDGQQTRRVDDILREFPDVFKEKLGCYTGGEVSIDVDPGVQPRFFKPRTLTADLDQLEHEIQTILMEHRVVF
;
A
#
# COMPACT_ATOMS: atom_id res chain seq x y z
N MET A 1 20.10 21.68 -12.70
CA MET A 1 20.31 22.31 -11.38
C MET A 1 20.67 21.22 -10.41
N PRO A 2 21.82 21.29 -9.71
CA PRO A 2 22.24 20.22 -8.79
C PRO A 2 21.24 20.11 -7.64
N CYS A 3 20.78 18.88 -7.38
CA CYS A 3 19.82 18.55 -6.33
C CYS A 3 20.52 17.64 -5.32
N SER A 4 20.44 17.99 -4.02
CA SER A 4 21.01 17.17 -2.94
C SER A 4 19.99 16.18 -2.34
N VAL A 5 18.77 16.15 -2.87
CA VAL A 5 17.70 15.28 -2.38
C VAL A 5 18.00 13.85 -2.80
N GLN A 6 18.01 12.95 -1.81
CA GLN A 6 18.07 11.51 -2.04
C GLN A 6 16.69 10.91 -1.75
N LEU A 7 16.14 10.21 -2.72
CA LEU A 7 14.86 9.52 -2.60
C LEU A 7 15.09 8.02 -2.67
N LYS A 8 14.39 7.27 -1.83
CA LYS A 8 14.36 5.81 -1.87
C LYS A 8 12.92 5.31 -1.82
N THR A 9 12.66 4.18 -2.46
CA THR A 9 11.38 3.48 -2.35
C THR A 9 11.23 2.90 -0.94
N TYR A 10 10.03 2.41 -0.63
CA TYR A 10 9.78 1.71 0.64
C TYR A 10 10.66 0.45 0.78
N SER A 11 10.95 -0.21 -0.34
CA SER A 11 11.87 -1.36 -0.43
C SER A 11 13.36 -0.96 -0.41
N GLU A 12 13.66 0.28 -0.02
CA GLU A 12 15.01 0.86 0.06
C GLU A 12 15.76 1.03 -1.27
N GLU A 13 15.09 0.83 -2.40
CA GLU A 13 15.70 1.03 -3.71
C GLU A 13 15.92 2.52 -3.98
N PRO A 14 17.13 2.95 -4.41
CA PRO A 14 17.39 4.35 -4.69
C PRO A 14 16.64 4.81 -5.94
N ILE A 15 16.03 6.00 -5.87
CA ILE A 15 15.37 6.65 -7.00
C ILE A 15 16.34 7.67 -7.60
N ALA A 16 16.62 7.56 -8.89
CA ALA A 16 17.51 8.46 -9.59
C ALA A 16 16.88 9.85 -9.74
N VAL A 17 17.42 10.84 -9.02
CA VAL A 17 16.96 12.24 -9.08
C VAL A 17 17.74 12.99 -10.16
N LEU A 18 17.03 13.52 -11.16
CA LEU A 18 17.59 14.29 -12.26
C LEU A 18 17.80 15.76 -11.89
N GLY A 19 17.00 16.28 -10.96
CA GLY A 19 17.13 17.65 -10.49
C GLY A 19 15.95 18.13 -9.67
N GLN A 20 15.99 19.42 -9.33
CA GLN A 20 14.93 20.12 -8.61
C GLN A 20 14.74 21.51 -9.23
N VAL A 21 13.49 21.97 -9.27
CA VAL A 21 13.10 23.28 -9.77
C VAL A 21 12.02 23.88 -8.87
N GLU A 22 12.11 25.17 -8.58
CA GLU A 22 11.06 25.91 -7.88
C GLU A 22 9.92 26.24 -8.84
N VAL A 23 8.71 25.83 -8.50
CA VAL A 23 7.50 26.06 -9.31
C VAL A 23 6.47 26.85 -8.52
N ASP A 24 5.78 27.76 -9.20
CA ASP A 24 4.63 28.46 -8.64
C ASP A 24 3.40 27.56 -8.81
N ILE A 25 2.71 27.29 -7.71
CA ILE A 25 1.53 26.44 -7.66
C ILE A 25 0.35 27.28 -7.22
N ASP A 26 -0.77 27.10 -7.90
CA ASP A 26 -2.06 27.65 -7.50
C ASP A 26 -3.06 26.51 -7.32
N TYR A 27 -3.56 26.35 -6.09
CA TYR A 27 -4.52 25.30 -5.74
C TYR A 27 -5.56 25.79 -4.74
N ALA A 28 -6.83 25.72 -5.12
CA ALA A 28 -7.97 26.08 -4.27
C ALA A 28 -7.85 27.48 -3.62
N GLY A 29 -7.29 28.44 -4.36
CA GLY A 29 -7.03 29.81 -3.89
C GLY A 29 -5.82 29.96 -2.97
N GLN A 30 -5.00 28.92 -2.84
CA GLN A 30 -3.71 28.95 -2.16
C GLN A 30 -2.62 29.00 -3.23
N SER A 31 -1.76 30.01 -3.18
CA SER A 31 -0.62 30.12 -4.07
C SER A 31 0.68 30.02 -3.28
N ALA A 32 1.60 29.17 -3.72
CA ALA A 32 2.90 28.97 -3.09
C ALA A 32 3.96 28.62 -4.12
N ARG A 33 5.20 29.03 -3.87
CA ARG A 33 6.36 28.63 -4.66
C ARG A 33 7.08 27.50 -3.94
N LEU A 34 7.09 26.31 -4.53
CA LEU A 34 7.56 25.10 -3.88
C LEU A 34 8.49 24.28 -4.78
N PRO A 35 9.38 23.46 -4.17
CA PRO A 35 10.33 22.64 -4.91
C PRO A 35 9.68 21.42 -5.56
N LEU A 36 9.76 21.33 -6.89
CA LEU A 36 9.43 20.15 -7.68
C LEU A 36 10.70 19.34 -7.96
N VAL A 37 10.71 18.08 -7.56
CA VAL A 37 11.82 17.15 -7.82
C VAL A 37 11.51 16.33 -9.08
N VAL A 38 12.46 16.29 -10.00
CA VAL A 38 12.37 15.49 -11.24
C VAL A 38 13.20 14.23 -11.04
N VAL A 39 12.58 13.08 -11.24
CA VAL A 39 13.21 11.76 -11.14
C VAL A 39 13.21 11.05 -12.49
N ASP A 40 14.17 10.17 -12.69
CA ASP A 40 14.23 9.29 -13.84
C ASP A 40 13.32 8.07 -13.59
N GLY A 41 12.32 7.88 -14.46
CA GLY A 41 11.34 6.79 -14.36
C GLY A 41 9.94 7.16 -14.81
N SER A 42 9.06 6.16 -14.90
CA SER A 42 7.65 6.29 -15.32
C SER A 42 6.65 6.15 -14.16
N GLY A 43 7.10 6.39 -12.93
CA GLY A 43 6.26 6.31 -11.74
C GLY A 43 5.18 7.39 -11.70
N PRO A 44 4.14 7.22 -10.85
CA PRO A 44 3.13 8.25 -10.67
C PRO A 44 3.75 9.54 -10.10
N CYS A 45 3.21 10.69 -10.49
CA CYS A 45 3.58 11.97 -9.89
C CYS A 45 3.20 11.97 -8.40
N LEU A 46 4.20 12.10 -7.53
CA LEU A 46 3.99 12.11 -6.08
C LEU A 46 3.84 13.54 -5.57
N PHE A 47 2.80 13.76 -4.76
CA PHE A 47 2.64 15.01 -4.02
C PHE A 47 3.38 14.89 -2.68
N GLY A 48 4.52 15.57 -2.58
CA GLY A 48 5.38 15.49 -1.40
C GLY A 48 4.73 16.08 -0.15
N ARG A 49 5.04 15.51 1.02
CA ARG A 49 4.56 16.04 2.32
C ARG A 49 5.05 17.45 2.61
N ASN A 50 6.21 17.83 2.08
CA ASN A 50 6.73 19.19 2.12
C ASN A 50 5.78 20.20 1.45
N TRP A 51 4.98 19.78 0.46
CA TRP A 51 3.98 20.65 -0.14
C TRP A 51 2.70 20.73 0.70
N LEU A 52 2.36 19.69 1.47
CA LEU A 52 1.19 19.68 2.35
C LEU A 52 1.28 20.67 3.51
N GLU A 53 2.47 21.11 3.88
CA GLU A 53 2.67 22.17 4.89
C GLU A 53 2.16 23.54 4.41
N TYR A 54 2.20 23.79 3.09
CA TYR A 54 1.81 25.07 2.49
C TYR A 54 0.49 25.00 1.76
N ILE A 55 0.19 23.85 1.17
CA ILE A 55 -1.03 23.61 0.41
C ILE A 55 -1.86 22.62 1.21
N SER A 56 -2.87 23.15 1.89
CA SER A 56 -3.86 22.29 2.52
C SER A 56 -4.70 21.67 1.42
N VAL A 57 -4.47 20.38 1.16
CA VAL A 57 -5.36 19.56 0.35
C VAL A 57 -6.62 19.41 1.17
N ARG A 58 -7.56 20.33 0.98
CA ARG A 58 -8.89 20.19 1.56
C ARG A 58 -9.44 18.88 1.00
N SER A 59 -9.61 17.90 1.88
CA SER A 59 -10.66 16.90 1.66
C SER A 59 -11.88 17.75 1.38
N GLN A 60 -12.34 17.82 0.13
CA GLN A 60 -13.64 18.42 -0.11
C GLN A 60 -14.57 17.72 0.86
N SER A 61 -15.23 18.49 1.72
CA SER A 61 -16.37 17.99 2.45
C SER A 61 -17.19 17.23 1.42
N LEU A 62 -17.58 15.99 1.71
CA LEU A 62 -18.39 15.13 0.85
C LEU A 62 -19.80 15.71 0.63
N ASP A 63 -19.98 17.01 0.77
CA ASP A 63 -21.23 17.76 0.66
C ASP A 63 -21.61 18.07 -0.79
N GLY A 64 -20.78 17.68 -1.77
CA GLY A 64 -21.04 17.94 -3.19
C GLY A 64 -20.72 16.81 -4.17
N GLN A 65 -20.20 15.67 -3.71
CA GLN A 65 -19.91 14.53 -4.58
C GLN A 65 -21.12 13.62 -4.59
N GLN A 66 -21.57 13.18 -5.78
CA GLN A 66 -22.70 12.26 -5.92
C GLN A 66 -22.55 11.12 -4.91
N THR A 67 -23.36 11.16 -3.86
CA THR A 67 -23.36 10.12 -2.83
C THR A 67 -23.95 8.90 -3.51
N ARG A 68 -23.09 8.07 -4.12
CA ARG A 68 -23.52 6.77 -4.63
C ARG A 68 -24.20 6.08 -3.47
N ARG A 69 -25.41 5.56 -3.68
CA ARG A 69 -26.08 4.80 -2.62
C ARG A 69 -25.22 3.59 -2.34
N VAL A 70 -25.16 3.19 -1.06
CA VAL A 70 -24.41 2.00 -0.65
C VAL A 70 -24.87 0.78 -1.47
N ASP A 71 -26.18 0.68 -1.75
CA ASP A 71 -26.75 -0.36 -2.61
C ASP A 71 -26.14 -0.40 -4.02
N ASP A 72 -25.83 0.76 -4.61
CA ASP A 72 -25.23 0.82 -5.95
C ASP A 72 -23.80 0.29 -5.92
N ILE A 73 -23.04 0.61 -4.86
CA ILE A 73 -21.66 0.13 -4.65
C ILE A 73 -21.64 -1.39 -4.40
N LEU A 74 -22.57 -1.89 -3.58
CA LEU A 74 -22.70 -3.33 -3.31
C LEU A 74 -23.06 -4.13 -4.57
N ARG A 75 -23.86 -3.54 -5.47
CA ARG A 75 -24.19 -4.15 -6.77
C ARG A 75 -23.06 -4.06 -7.79
N GLU A 76 -22.28 -2.99 -7.76
CA GLU A 76 -21.16 -2.76 -8.69
C GLU A 76 -19.96 -3.64 -8.34
N PHE A 77 -19.68 -3.85 -7.05
CA PHE A 77 -18.52 -4.60 -6.57
C PHE A 77 -18.90 -5.79 -5.66
N PRO A 78 -19.78 -6.69 -6.11
CA PRO A 78 -20.26 -7.79 -5.27
C PRO A 78 -19.12 -8.69 -4.81
N ASP A 79 -18.07 -8.84 -5.64
CA ASP A 79 -16.90 -9.67 -5.36
C ASP A 79 -16.06 -9.20 -4.16
N VAL A 80 -16.02 -7.90 -3.91
CA VAL A 80 -15.28 -7.31 -2.77
C VAL A 80 -15.99 -7.56 -1.44
N PHE A 81 -17.31 -7.67 -1.47
CA PHE A 81 -18.16 -7.82 -0.30
C PHE A 81 -18.72 -9.23 -0.12
N LYS A 82 -18.15 -10.23 -0.81
CA LYS A 82 -18.49 -11.64 -0.55
C LYS A 82 -18.10 -12.00 0.87
N GLU A 83 -18.90 -12.85 1.51
CA GLU A 83 -18.60 -13.43 2.82
C GLU A 83 -17.42 -14.43 2.80
N LYS A 84 -16.74 -14.54 1.65
CA LYS A 84 -15.60 -15.43 1.43
C LYS A 84 -14.34 -14.61 1.23
N LEU A 85 -13.22 -15.14 1.69
CA LEU A 85 -11.92 -14.52 1.43
C LEU A 85 -11.54 -14.66 -0.04
N GLY A 86 -11.00 -13.59 -0.61
CA GLY A 86 -10.39 -13.61 -1.94
C GLY A 86 -8.98 -14.19 -1.89
N CYS A 87 -8.50 -14.66 -3.04
CA CYS A 87 -7.08 -14.99 -3.24
C CYS A 87 -6.40 -13.83 -3.97
N TYR A 88 -5.16 -13.51 -3.59
CA TYR A 88 -4.36 -12.55 -4.34
C TYR A 88 -4.10 -13.10 -5.76
N THR A 89 -4.52 -12.35 -6.77
CA THR A 89 -4.39 -12.73 -8.19
C THR A 89 -3.25 -11.99 -8.90
N GLY A 90 -2.40 -11.27 -8.14
CA GLY A 90 -1.25 -10.60 -8.72
C GLY A 90 -0.09 -11.56 -9.00
N GLY A 91 1.12 -11.01 -9.06
CA GLY A 91 2.34 -11.78 -9.35
C GLY A 91 2.80 -12.66 -8.18
N GLU A 92 3.91 -13.35 -8.37
CA GLU A 92 4.58 -14.06 -7.29
C GLU A 92 5.07 -13.07 -6.22
N VAL A 93 4.87 -13.41 -4.96
CA VAL A 93 5.35 -12.62 -3.82
C VAL A 93 6.63 -13.25 -3.30
N SER A 94 7.72 -12.50 -3.32
CA SER A 94 9.00 -12.90 -2.71
C SER A 94 9.10 -12.33 -1.30
N ILE A 95 9.69 -13.12 -0.39
CA ILE A 95 10.08 -12.65 0.94
C ILE A 95 11.61 -12.59 0.94
N ASP A 96 12.16 -11.38 1.01
CA ASP A 96 13.60 -11.19 1.14
C ASP A 96 14.05 -11.56 2.56
N VAL A 97 14.94 -12.56 2.64
CA VAL A 97 15.55 -13.04 3.88
C VAL A 97 17.05 -12.79 3.80
N ASP A 98 17.63 -12.27 4.88
CA ASP A 98 19.08 -12.09 4.99
C ASP A 98 19.80 -13.45 4.79
N PRO A 99 20.70 -13.58 3.79
CA PRO A 99 21.38 -14.84 3.47
C PRO A 99 22.27 -15.36 4.61
N GLY A 100 22.64 -14.52 5.57
CA GLY A 100 23.38 -14.94 6.77
C GLY A 100 22.53 -15.64 7.83
N VAL A 101 21.20 -15.61 7.71
CA VAL A 101 20.29 -16.18 8.71
C VAL A 101 20.07 -17.67 8.46
N GLN A 102 20.31 -18.48 9.49
CA GLN A 102 20.05 -19.91 9.44
C GLN A 102 18.56 -20.20 9.69
N PRO A 103 17.92 -21.07 8.88
CA PRO A 103 16.56 -21.52 9.15
C PRO A 103 16.43 -22.12 10.55
N ARG A 104 15.42 -21.70 11.30
CA ARG A 104 15.19 -22.17 12.67
C ARG A 104 14.00 -23.12 12.69
N PHE A 105 14.25 -24.36 13.09
CA PHE A 105 13.18 -25.32 13.36
C PHE A 105 12.80 -25.26 14.85
N PHE A 106 11.55 -24.93 15.13
CA PHE A 106 11.02 -24.90 16.50
C PHE A 106 10.14 -26.13 16.74
N LYS A 107 10.25 -26.73 17.93
CA LYS A 107 9.29 -27.76 18.35
C LYS A 107 7.89 -27.12 18.44
N PRO A 108 6.83 -27.79 17.95
CA PRO A 108 5.46 -27.33 18.15
C PRO A 108 5.18 -27.07 19.63
N ARG A 109 4.44 -26.02 19.93
CA ARG A 109 4.08 -25.69 21.32
C ARG A 109 3.10 -26.73 21.87
N THR A 110 3.21 -27.06 23.15
CA THR A 110 2.15 -27.78 23.88
C THR A 110 0.96 -26.84 24.03
N LEU A 111 -0.20 -27.24 23.52
CA LEU A 111 -1.42 -26.44 23.51
C LEU A 111 -2.37 -26.91 24.62
N THR A 112 -3.03 -25.97 25.30
CA THR A 112 -4.13 -26.22 26.25
C THR A 112 -5.51 -25.96 25.63
N ALA A 113 -5.55 -25.73 24.33
CA ALA A 113 -6.77 -25.46 23.56
C ALA A 113 -7.47 -26.76 23.16
N ASP A 114 -8.73 -26.64 22.74
CA ASP A 114 -9.49 -27.74 22.17
C ASP A 114 -8.87 -28.15 20.82
N LEU A 115 -8.36 -29.38 20.75
CA LEU A 115 -7.66 -29.89 19.56
C LEU A 115 -8.64 -30.13 18.41
N ASP A 116 -9.88 -30.52 18.71
CA ASP A 116 -10.86 -30.87 17.67
C ASP A 116 -11.26 -29.62 16.87
N GLN A 117 -11.43 -28.49 17.56
CA GLN A 117 -11.72 -27.21 16.92
C GLN A 117 -10.54 -26.75 16.05
N LEU A 118 -9.31 -26.91 16.54
CA LEU A 118 -8.10 -26.51 15.81
C LEU A 118 -7.89 -27.38 14.57
N GLU A 119 -8.08 -28.69 14.68
CA GLU A 119 -7.98 -29.61 13.56
C GLU A 119 -9.01 -29.29 12.48
N HIS A 120 -10.24 -28.96 12.87
CA HIS A 120 -11.28 -28.55 11.93
C HIS A 120 -10.91 -27.25 11.19
N GLU A 121 -10.38 -26.27 11.91
CA GLU A 121 -9.92 -25.00 11.33
C GLU A 121 -8.74 -25.23 10.37
N ILE A 122 -7.75 -26.05 10.76
CA ILE A 122 -6.62 -26.41 9.89
C ILE A 122 -7.10 -27.12 8.63
N GLN A 123 -8.03 -28.10 8.75
CA GLN A 123 -8.60 -28.78 7.58
C GLN A 123 -9.31 -27.79 6.66
N THR A 124 -10.05 -26.84 7.22
CA THR A 124 -10.74 -25.79 6.47
C THR A 124 -9.74 -24.96 5.66
N ILE A 125 -8.65 -24.50 6.31
CA ILE A 125 -7.59 -23.71 5.67
C ILE A 125 -6.90 -24.50 4.55
N LEU A 126 -6.62 -25.80 4.76
CA LEU A 126 -6.00 -26.66 3.77
C LEU A 126 -6.90 -26.89 2.55
N MET A 127 -8.20 -27.15 2.77
CA MET A 127 -9.17 -27.30 1.68
C MET A 127 -9.33 -26.03 0.85
N GLU A 128 -9.17 -24.86 1.47
CA GLU A 128 -9.22 -23.57 0.79
C GLU A 128 -7.90 -23.20 0.06
N HIS A 129 -6.88 -24.08 0.03
CA HIS A 129 -5.56 -23.82 -0.57
C HIS A 129 -4.87 -22.55 -0.03
N ARG A 130 -5.12 -22.20 1.24
CA ARG A 130 -4.64 -20.96 1.87
C ARG A 130 -3.21 -21.02 2.41
N VAL A 131 -2.54 -22.16 2.24
CA VAL A 131 -1.13 -22.35 2.60
C VAL A 131 -0.36 -22.63 1.31
N VAL A 132 0.41 -21.64 0.87
CA VAL A 132 1.38 -21.77 -0.22
C VAL A 132 2.76 -21.67 0.43
N PHE A 133 3.58 -22.70 0.27
CA PHE A 133 4.99 -22.70 0.68
C PHE A 133 5.85 -22.16 -0.47
#